data_AF-A0A7C5X392-F1
#
_entry.id   AF-A0A7C5X392-F1
#
_cell.length_a   1.000
_cell.length_b   1.000
_cell.length_c   1.000
_cell.angle_alpha   90.00
_cell.angle_beta   90.00
_cell.angle_gamma   90.00
#
_symmetry.space_group_name_H-M   'P 1'
#
loop_
_entity.id
_entity.type
_entity.pdbx_description
1 polymer ?
#
loop_
_entity_poly.entity_id
_entity_poly.type
_entity_poly.pdbx_seq_one_letter_code
_entity_poly.pdbx_strand_id
1 'polypeptide(L)'
;CKVFGTGSAKTLEKMELEELPGPPRLRVFDAYPTWESIQKLQETLGENIFTEIKTENAINRLTSRANPRKVERVPAGVVFFGEMAFHLFTKEDPELLKVVFEGMRLLEDDYLGGYGSRGSGKVRFENIEVILRPKAYYFGERTEERLTQKTTVQDILADYGNIKQKLSGLFNA
;
A
#
# COMPACT_ATOMS: atom_id res chain seq x y z
N CYS A 1 16.69 -6.40 -4.55
CA CYS A 1 15.22 -6.57 -4.63
C CYS A 1 14.65 -7.43 -3.48
N LYS A 2 15.01 -7.14 -2.22
CA LYS A 2 14.59 -7.98 -1.07
C LYS A 2 13.13 -7.74 -0.65
N VAL A 3 12.68 -6.48 -0.65
CA VAL A 3 11.32 -6.11 -0.23
C VAL A 3 10.27 -6.67 -1.19
N PHE A 4 10.34 -6.28 -2.46
CA PHE A 4 9.31 -6.55 -3.47
C PHE A 4 9.56 -7.80 -4.33
N GLY A 5 10.74 -8.43 -4.21
CA GLY A 5 11.15 -9.53 -5.10
C GLY A 5 11.52 -9.06 -6.52
N THR A 6 11.80 -10.01 -7.40
CA THR A 6 12.07 -9.78 -8.83
C THR A 6 11.32 -10.79 -9.67
N GLY A 7 10.70 -10.33 -10.77
CA GLY A 7 10.03 -11.20 -11.74
C GLY A 7 10.96 -11.75 -12.84
N SER A 8 12.21 -11.28 -12.89
CA SER A 8 13.16 -11.68 -13.94
C SER A 8 14.04 -12.83 -13.47
N ALA A 9 13.71 -14.05 -13.91
CA ALA A 9 14.55 -15.23 -13.68
C ALA A 9 15.98 -15.06 -14.23
N LYS A 10 16.11 -14.47 -15.42
CA LYS A 10 17.40 -14.19 -16.07
C LYS A 10 18.31 -13.25 -15.28
N THR A 11 17.73 -12.39 -14.45
CA THR A 11 18.52 -11.50 -13.56
C THR A 11 19.12 -12.30 -12.40
N LEU A 12 18.41 -13.31 -11.91
CA LEU A 12 18.84 -14.15 -10.78
C LEU A 12 19.87 -15.20 -11.20
N GLU A 13 19.76 -15.77 -12.41
CA GLU A 13 20.69 -16.79 -12.93
C GLU A 13 22.15 -16.35 -13.00
N LYS A 14 22.40 -15.03 -13.04
CA LYS A 14 23.74 -14.44 -13.15
C LYS A 14 24.31 -13.99 -11.81
N MET A 15 23.58 -14.18 -10.71
CA MET A 15 23.99 -13.75 -9.37
C MET A 15 24.56 -14.94 -8.60
N GLU A 16 25.58 -14.66 -7.80
CA GLU A 16 26.09 -15.64 -6.83
C GLU A 16 25.03 -15.89 -5.74
N LEU A 17 25.09 -17.07 -5.10
CA LEU A 17 24.09 -17.51 -4.13
C LEU A 17 23.93 -16.50 -2.97
N GLU A 18 25.04 -15.93 -2.51
CA GLU A 18 25.11 -14.96 -1.41
C GLU A 18 24.49 -13.61 -1.77
N GLU A 19 24.41 -13.29 -3.06
CA GLU A 19 23.84 -12.05 -3.57
C GLU A 19 22.34 -12.17 -3.87
N LEU A 20 21.82 -13.41 -3.92
CA LEU A 20 20.41 -13.64 -4.18
C LEU A 20 19.56 -12.94 -3.11
N PRO A 21 18.51 -12.21 -3.51
CA PRO A 21 17.67 -11.48 -2.57
C PRO A 21 16.88 -12.41 -1.65
N GLY A 22 16.74 -13.69 -1.98
CA GLY A 22 15.86 -14.64 -1.29
C GLY A 22 14.37 -14.32 -1.53
N PRO A 23 13.45 -14.87 -0.72
CA PRO A 23 12.02 -14.63 -0.86
C PRO A 23 11.67 -13.15 -0.62
N PRO A 24 10.65 -12.59 -1.30
CA PRO A 24 10.20 -11.24 -1.03
C PRO A 24 9.71 -11.10 0.40
N ARG A 25 10.00 -9.95 1.04
CA ARG A 25 9.56 -9.68 2.42
C ARG A 25 8.12 -9.19 2.45
N LEU A 26 7.70 -8.39 1.48
CA LEU A 26 6.38 -7.78 1.45
C LEU A 26 5.39 -8.61 0.65
N ARG A 27 4.21 -8.86 1.23
CA ARG A 27 2.98 -9.22 0.52
C ARG A 27 1.95 -8.11 0.72
N VAL A 28 1.32 -7.69 -0.36
CA VAL A 28 0.22 -6.72 -0.36
C VAL A 28 -1.04 -7.48 -0.78
N PHE A 29 -2.08 -7.43 0.04
CA PHE A 29 -3.36 -8.09 -0.24
C PHE A 29 -4.31 -7.14 -0.96
N ASP A 30 -5.32 -7.71 -1.61
CA ASP A 30 -6.39 -6.94 -2.23
C ASP A 30 -7.11 -6.09 -1.19
N ALA A 31 -7.38 -4.83 -1.56
CA ALA A 31 -8.10 -3.91 -0.71
C ALA A 31 -9.58 -3.85 -1.15
N TYR A 32 -10.50 -4.05 -0.20
CA TYR A 32 -11.93 -4.06 -0.46
C TYR A 32 -12.61 -2.83 0.15
N PRO A 33 -13.66 -2.28 -0.47
CA PRO A 33 -14.37 -1.13 0.07
C PRO A 33 -15.04 -1.49 1.40
N THR A 34 -15.05 -0.55 2.35
CA THR A 34 -15.72 -0.78 3.63
C THR A 34 -17.24 -0.82 3.46
N TRP A 35 -17.94 -1.47 4.39
CA TRP A 35 -19.40 -1.54 4.37
C TRP A 35 -20.05 -0.16 4.39
N GLU A 36 -19.51 0.77 5.17
CA GLU A 36 -19.98 2.15 5.23
C GLU A 36 -19.84 2.85 3.88
N SER A 37 -18.72 2.61 3.17
CA SER A 37 -18.51 3.16 1.83
C SER A 37 -19.47 2.56 0.80
N ILE A 38 -19.71 1.25 0.86
CA ILE A 38 -20.67 0.55 0.00
C ILE A 38 -22.08 1.10 0.20
N GLN A 39 -22.51 1.31 1.45
CA GLN A 39 -23.83 1.87 1.75
C GLN A 39 -23.97 3.29 1.21
N LYS A 40 -22.98 4.15 1.49
CA LYS A 40 -22.98 5.53 1.01
C LYS A 40 -23.01 5.64 -0.50
N LEU A 41 -22.30 4.76 -1.21
CA LEU A 41 -22.32 4.71 -2.68
C LEU A 41 -23.72 4.38 -3.19
N GLN A 42 -24.39 3.39 -2.62
CA GLN A 42 -25.74 3.02 -3.04
C GLN A 42 -26.77 4.11 -2.73
N GLU A 43 -26.66 4.77 -1.58
CA GLU A 43 -27.52 5.91 -1.24
C GLU A 43 -27.34 7.09 -2.20
N THR A 44 -26.12 7.32 -2.70
CA THR A 44 -25.79 8.47 -3.53
C THR A 44 -26.01 8.21 -5.03
N LEU A 45 -25.69 7.00 -5.50
CA LEU A 45 -25.67 6.65 -6.92
C LEU A 45 -26.85 5.78 -7.35
N GLY A 46 -27.51 5.11 -6.40
CA GLY A 46 -28.60 4.16 -6.63
C GLY A 46 -28.24 2.73 -6.25
N GLU A 47 -29.27 1.90 -6.13
CA GLU A 47 -29.14 0.49 -5.77
C GLU A 47 -28.22 -0.26 -6.75
N ASN A 48 -27.25 -1.01 -6.22
CA ASN A 48 -26.23 -1.73 -6.99
C ASN A 48 -25.34 -0.86 -7.92
N ILE A 49 -25.20 0.44 -7.65
CA ILE A 49 -24.27 1.33 -8.37
C ILE A 49 -23.14 1.78 -7.43
N PHE A 50 -21.89 1.48 -7.82
CA PHE A 50 -20.70 1.72 -6.98
C PHE A 50 -19.65 2.63 -7.64
N THR A 51 -19.85 2.98 -8.90
CA THR A 51 -18.91 3.73 -9.73
C THR A 51 -19.63 4.87 -10.45
N GLU A 52 -18.88 5.89 -10.84
CA GLU A 52 -19.39 7.01 -11.62
C GLU A 52 -18.74 7.09 -13.00
N ILE A 53 -19.48 7.64 -13.97
CA ILE A 53 -18.95 7.92 -15.31
C ILE A 53 -18.45 9.37 -15.34
N LYS A 54 -17.13 9.55 -15.39
CA LYS A 54 -16.50 10.84 -15.65
C LYS A 54 -16.41 11.05 -17.17
N THR A 55 -17.00 12.13 -17.67
CA THR A 55 -16.79 12.55 -19.07
C THR A 55 -15.59 13.49 -19.14
N GLU A 56 -14.61 13.16 -19.96
CA GLU A 56 -13.50 14.04 -20.32
C GLU A 56 -13.59 14.43 -21.81
N ASN A 57 -12.95 15.53 -22.21
CA ASN A 57 -12.99 16.00 -23.58
C ASN A 57 -11.61 16.41 -24.07
N ALA A 58 -11.24 15.99 -25.27
CA ALA A 58 -10.09 16.52 -25.99
C ALA A 58 -10.59 17.54 -27.02
N ILE A 59 -10.14 18.79 -26.91
CA ILE A 59 -10.55 19.88 -27.81
C ILE A 59 -9.43 20.12 -28.83
N ASN A 60 -9.76 20.07 -30.12
CA ASN A 60 -8.82 20.46 -31.16
C ASN A 60 -8.52 21.96 -31.06
N ARG A 61 -7.24 22.32 -30.91
CA ARG A 61 -6.82 23.71 -30.69
C ARG A 61 -7.01 24.64 -31.89
N LEU A 62 -7.19 24.11 -33.09
CA LEU A 62 -7.38 24.88 -34.32
C LEU A 62 -8.86 25.01 -34.68
N THR A 63 -9.60 23.91 -34.59
CA THR A 63 -11.01 23.86 -35.05
C THR A 63 -12.02 23.98 -33.90
N SER A 64 -11.57 24.02 -32.66
CA SER A 64 -12.40 23.97 -31.45
C SER A 64 -13.34 22.76 -31.36
N ARG A 65 -13.11 21.73 -32.17
CA ARG A 65 -13.95 20.52 -32.20
C ARG A 65 -13.71 19.69 -30.95
N ALA A 66 -14.80 19.31 -30.28
CA ALA A 66 -14.80 18.40 -29.15
C ALA A 66 -14.64 16.93 -29.58
N ASN A 67 -13.97 16.13 -28.74
CA ASN A 67 -13.89 14.68 -28.82
C ASN A 67 -14.09 14.09 -27.41
N PRO A 68 -15.36 13.94 -26.96
CA PRO A 68 -15.67 13.49 -25.62
C PRO A 68 -15.41 11.99 -25.44
N ARG A 69 -14.94 11.62 -24.25
CA ARG A 69 -14.70 10.25 -23.82
C ARG A 69 -15.29 10.03 -22.44
N LYS A 70 -15.87 8.85 -22.20
CA LYS A 70 -16.44 8.44 -20.91
C LYS A 70 -15.48 7.47 -20.23
N VAL A 71 -15.18 7.70 -18.95
CA VAL A 71 -14.31 6.86 -18.14
C VAL A 71 -15.04 6.53 -16.85
N GLU A 72 -15.20 5.24 -16.56
CA GLU A 72 -15.71 4.78 -15.27
C GLU A 72 -14.63 4.93 -14.20
N ARG A 73 -15.01 5.38 -13.00
CA ARG A 73 -14.10 5.49 -11.86
C ARG A 73 -14.83 5.30 -10.53
N VAL A 74 -14.06 4.98 -9.50
CA VAL A 74 -14.52 5.04 -8.11
C VAL A 74 -14.70 6.52 -7.71
N PRO A 75 -15.84 6.92 -7.13
CA PRO A 75 -16.04 8.27 -6.62
C PRO A 75 -15.02 8.64 -5.53
N ALA A 76 -14.76 9.94 -5.37
CA ALA A 76 -13.86 10.41 -4.33
C ALA A 76 -14.45 10.16 -2.92
N GLY A 77 -13.59 9.80 -1.97
CA GLY A 77 -13.97 9.59 -0.57
C GLY A 77 -14.45 8.18 -0.24
N VAL A 78 -14.39 7.23 -1.19
CA VAL A 78 -14.58 5.80 -0.91
C VAL A 78 -13.37 5.28 -0.12
N VAL A 79 -13.63 4.59 0.99
CA VAL A 79 -12.59 4.01 1.85
C VAL A 79 -12.45 2.53 1.53
N PHE A 80 -11.20 2.08 1.43
CA PHE A 80 -10.84 0.68 1.24
C PHE A 80 -10.06 0.19 2.46
N PHE A 81 -10.39 -1.02 2.92
CA PHE A 81 -9.60 -1.75 3.89
C PHE A 81 -8.54 -2.55 3.15
N GLY A 82 -7.26 -2.34 3.49
CA GLY A 82 -6.14 -3.05 2.91
C GLY A 82 -5.24 -3.66 3.99
N GLU A 83 -4.58 -4.77 3.63
CA GLU A 83 -3.65 -5.47 4.51
C GLU A 83 -2.29 -5.65 3.81
N MET A 84 -1.21 -5.56 4.57
CA MET A 84 0.13 -5.91 4.13
C MET A 84 0.79 -6.82 5.18
N ALA A 85 1.49 -7.85 4.71
CA ALA A 85 2.32 -8.69 5.57
C ALA A 85 3.79 -8.53 5.20
N PHE A 86 4.61 -8.14 6.17
CA PHE A 86 6.05 -8.04 6.03
C PHE A 86 6.76 -9.14 6.83
N HIS A 87 7.56 -9.96 6.17
CA HIS A 87 8.28 -11.07 6.77
C HIS A 87 9.67 -10.64 7.25
N LEU A 88 10.04 -11.06 8.46
CA LEU A 88 11.34 -10.79 9.08
C LEU A 88 12.16 -12.09 9.08
N PHE A 89 13.27 -12.11 8.32
CA PHE A 89 14.18 -13.26 8.20
C PHE A 89 15.57 -12.98 8.76
N THR A 90 16.01 -11.72 8.68
CA THR A 90 17.39 -11.27 8.92
C THR A 90 17.40 -9.97 9.71
N LYS A 91 18.49 -9.71 10.43
CA LYS A 91 18.64 -8.52 11.29
C LYS A 91 18.59 -7.19 10.53
N GLU A 92 18.77 -7.21 9.21
CA GLU A 92 18.68 -6.05 8.33
C GLU A 92 17.24 -5.74 7.88
N ASP A 93 16.32 -6.70 8.00
CA ASP A 93 14.93 -6.55 7.52
C ASP A 93 14.15 -5.40 8.22
N PRO A 94 14.39 -5.05 9.50
CA PRO A 94 13.82 -3.84 10.09
C PRO A 94 14.17 -2.55 9.33
N GLU A 95 15.32 -2.47 8.64
CA GLU A 95 15.61 -1.32 7.76
C GLU A 95 14.80 -1.37 6.49
N LEU A 96 14.61 -2.58 5.95
CA LEU A 96 13.88 -2.80 4.70
C LEU A 96 12.38 -2.52 4.85
N LEU A 97 11.80 -2.74 6.02
CA LEU A 97 10.40 -2.38 6.30
C LEU A 97 10.18 -0.86 6.16
N LYS A 98 11.18 -0.03 6.47
CA LYS A 98 11.07 1.44 6.37
C LYS A 98 10.74 1.87 4.95
N VAL A 99 11.33 1.19 3.97
CA VAL A 99 11.13 1.43 2.53
C VAL A 99 9.66 1.30 2.14
N VAL A 100 8.89 0.44 2.82
CA VAL A 100 7.45 0.28 2.58
C VAL A 100 6.71 1.57 2.96
N PHE A 101 6.97 2.10 4.16
CA PHE A 101 6.35 3.34 4.62
C PHE A 101 6.82 4.56 3.81
N GLU A 102 8.09 4.62 3.43
CA GLU A 102 8.61 5.65 2.52
C GLU A 102 7.90 5.60 1.16
N GLY A 103 7.70 4.40 0.61
CA GLY A 103 6.92 4.20 -0.62
C GLY A 103 5.46 4.62 -0.48
N MET A 104 4.81 4.30 0.64
CA MET A 104 3.45 4.76 0.94
C MET A 104 3.38 6.29 1.00
N ARG A 105 4.36 6.94 1.64
CA ARG A 105 4.43 8.41 1.74
C ARG A 105 4.59 9.05 0.36
N LEU A 106 5.44 8.46 -0.49
CA LEU A 106 5.61 8.90 -1.88
C LEU A 106 4.30 8.75 -2.67
N LEU A 107 3.60 7.62 -2.51
CA LEU A 107 2.33 7.38 -3.20
C LEU A 107 1.24 8.37 -2.80
N GLU A 108 1.22 8.83 -1.54
CA GLU A 108 0.29 9.89 -1.12
C GLU A 108 0.55 11.22 -1.82
N ASP A 109 1.80 11.52 -2.21
CA ASP A 109 2.14 12.71 -2.98
C ASP A 109 1.95 12.48 -4.50
N ASP A 110 1.90 11.22 -4.95
CA ASP A 110 1.64 10.79 -6.33
C ASP A 110 0.20 10.24 -6.50
N TYR A 111 -0.01 9.36 -7.48
CA TYR A 111 -1.31 8.77 -7.77
C TYR A 111 -1.27 7.25 -7.94
N LEU A 112 -2.39 6.60 -7.61
CA LEU A 112 -2.63 5.17 -7.84
C LEU A 112 -3.54 4.96 -9.05
N GLY A 113 -3.13 4.07 -9.96
CA GLY A 113 -3.92 3.68 -11.13
C GLY A 113 -3.83 4.68 -12.30
N GLY A 114 -4.93 4.78 -13.08
CA GLY A 114 -4.96 5.53 -14.33
C GLY A 114 -5.29 7.01 -14.18
N TYR A 115 -4.89 7.82 -15.17
CA TYR A 115 -5.28 9.24 -15.34
C TYR A 115 -4.82 10.20 -14.22
N GLY A 116 -3.78 9.84 -13.49
CA GLY A 116 -3.20 10.66 -12.42
C GLY A 116 -2.84 12.09 -12.79
N SER A 117 -2.17 12.26 -13.93
CA SER A 117 -1.81 13.58 -14.47
C SER A 117 -3.01 14.48 -14.80
N ARG A 118 -4.23 13.94 -14.76
CA ARG A 118 -5.51 14.65 -14.93
C ARG A 118 -6.34 14.72 -13.63
N GLY A 119 -5.71 14.47 -12.49
CA GLY A 119 -6.31 14.58 -11.15
C GLY A 119 -7.06 13.34 -10.67
N SER A 120 -6.85 12.16 -11.27
CA SER A 120 -7.37 10.89 -10.75
C SER A 120 -6.38 10.22 -9.79
N GLY A 121 -6.82 9.23 -9.01
CA GLY A 121 -5.92 8.34 -8.29
C GLY A 121 -5.24 8.94 -7.05
N LYS A 122 -5.66 10.11 -6.56
CA LYS A 122 -5.16 10.62 -5.27
C LYS A 122 -5.61 9.71 -4.14
N VAL A 123 -4.67 9.23 -3.34
CA VAL A 123 -4.92 8.34 -2.20
C VAL A 123 -4.34 8.94 -0.92
N ARG A 124 -4.82 8.45 0.23
CA ARG A 124 -4.30 8.73 1.56
C ARG A 124 -4.40 7.44 2.38
N PHE A 125 -3.40 7.16 3.20
CA PHE A 125 -3.43 6.06 4.14
C PHE A 125 -3.76 6.58 5.54
N GLU A 126 -4.77 5.98 6.16
CA GLU A 126 -5.26 6.37 7.49
C GLU A 126 -5.50 5.11 8.32
N ASN A 127 -5.55 5.28 9.64
CA ASN A 127 -5.83 4.20 10.60
C ASN A 127 -4.91 2.98 10.43
N ILE A 128 -3.63 3.23 10.13
CA ILE A 128 -2.63 2.17 9.98
C ILE A 128 -2.34 1.55 11.34
N GLU A 129 -2.39 0.23 11.40
CA GLU A 129 -1.96 -0.55 12.56
C GLU A 129 -0.71 -1.35 12.20
N VAL A 130 0.36 -1.13 12.95
CA VAL A 130 1.62 -1.87 12.78
C VAL A 130 1.68 -2.95 13.86
N ILE A 131 1.37 -4.17 13.47
CA ILE A 131 1.23 -5.32 14.39
C ILE A 131 2.38 -6.30 14.20
N LEU A 132 3.06 -6.64 15.28
CA LEU A 132 4.09 -7.66 15.35
C LEU A 132 3.48 -9.00 15.78
N ARG A 133 3.72 -10.02 14.96
CA ARG A 133 3.41 -11.42 15.27
C ARG A 133 4.72 -12.20 15.35
N PRO A 134 5.34 -12.33 16.55
CA PRO A 134 6.59 -13.06 16.69
C PRO A 134 6.36 -14.57 16.50
N LYS A 135 7.43 -15.35 16.35
CA LYS A 135 7.35 -16.83 16.26
C LYS A 135 6.48 -17.43 17.38
N ALA A 136 6.69 -16.99 18.62
CA ALA A 136 5.95 -17.42 19.81
C ALA A 136 4.42 -17.18 19.73
N TYR A 137 3.96 -16.18 18.97
CA TYR A 137 2.53 -15.95 18.75
C TYR A 137 1.88 -17.12 18.01
N TYR A 138 2.56 -17.65 16.98
CA TYR A 138 2.05 -18.78 16.20
C TYR A 138 2.08 -20.11 16.98
N PHE A 139 2.84 -20.20 18.07
CA PHE A 139 2.83 -21.32 19.00
C PHE A 139 1.84 -21.13 20.17
N GLY A 140 1.12 -20.00 20.23
CA GLY A 140 0.18 -19.69 21.31
C GLY A 140 0.84 -19.25 22.62
N GLU A 141 2.13 -18.93 22.61
CA GLU A 141 2.91 -18.55 23.80
C GLU A 141 2.87 -17.04 24.07
N ARG A 142 2.54 -16.23 23.06
CA ARG A 142 2.43 -14.77 23.15
C ARG A 142 1.24 -14.26 22.34
N THR A 143 0.76 -13.08 22.66
CA THR A 143 -0.20 -12.34 21.84
C THR A 143 0.52 -11.47 20.80
N GLU A 144 -0.22 -10.98 19.81
CA GLU A 144 0.29 -9.97 18.90
C GLU A 144 0.54 -8.65 19.65
N GLU A 145 1.53 -7.88 19.18
CA GLU A 145 1.94 -6.63 19.81
C GLU A 145 1.81 -5.48 18.81
N ARG A 146 1.16 -4.39 19.22
CA ARG A 146 1.16 -3.15 18.44
C ARG A 146 2.47 -2.39 18.62
N LEU A 147 3.22 -2.19 17.53
CA LEU A 147 4.55 -1.58 17.58
C LEU A 147 4.52 -0.08 17.87
N THR A 148 3.49 0.63 17.40
CA THR A 148 3.30 2.07 17.60
C THR A 148 1.82 2.45 17.69
N GLN A 149 1.53 3.55 18.40
CA GLN A 149 0.19 4.16 18.45
C GLN A 149 -0.06 5.15 17.31
N LYS A 150 0.97 5.45 16.49
CA LYS A 150 0.83 6.30 15.31
C LYS A 150 0.02 5.59 14.23
N THR A 151 -0.83 6.34 13.53
CA THR A 151 -1.80 5.79 12.56
C THR A 151 -1.66 6.36 11.15
N THR A 152 -0.84 7.41 10.98
CA THR A 152 -0.52 8.01 9.66
C THR A 152 0.88 7.60 9.22
N VAL A 153 1.12 7.59 7.91
CA VAL A 153 2.43 7.21 7.36
C VAL A 153 3.53 8.14 7.85
N GLN A 154 3.27 9.45 7.88
CA GLN A 154 4.20 10.48 8.31
C GLN A 154 4.59 10.29 9.77
N ASP A 155 3.61 10.07 10.65
CA ASP A 155 3.87 9.89 12.07
C ASP A 155 4.60 8.59 12.36
N ILE A 156 4.26 7.50 11.64
CA ILE A 156 4.96 6.21 11.75
C ILE A 156 6.42 6.35 11.29
N LEU A 157 6.68 7.09 10.20
CA LEU A 157 8.04 7.36 9.73
C LEU A 157 8.85 8.19 10.74
N ALA A 158 8.21 9.18 11.38
CA ALA A 158 8.86 9.97 12.42
C ALA A 158 9.19 9.13 13.68
N ASP A 159 8.33 8.17 14.02
CA ASP A 159 8.51 7.22 15.14
C ASP A 159 9.35 5.98 14.78
N TYR A 160 9.85 5.88 13.55
CA TYR A 160 10.42 4.64 13.03
C TYR A 160 11.66 4.16 13.80
N GLY A 161 12.42 5.06 14.43
CA GLY A 161 13.55 4.69 15.29
C GLY A 161 13.14 3.76 16.44
N ASN A 162 11.99 4.02 17.08
CA ASN A 162 11.46 3.19 18.16
C ASN A 162 10.98 1.83 17.63
N ILE A 163 10.29 1.83 16.48
CA ILE A 163 9.83 0.61 15.81
C ILE A 163 11.02 -0.28 15.46
N LYS A 164 12.06 0.29 14.83
CA LYS A 164 13.29 -0.40 14.46
C LYS A 164 13.97 -1.01 15.69
N GLN A 165 14.08 -0.27 16.80
CA GLN A 165 14.72 -0.77 18.01
C GLN A 165 13.99 -2.00 18.56
N LYS A 166 12.65 -1.95 18.65
CA LYS A 166 11.83 -3.09 19.08
C LYS A 166 12.03 -4.31 18.17
N LEU A 167 11.97 -4.11 16.86
CA LEU A 167 12.15 -5.19 15.88
C LEU A 167 13.56 -5.78 15.90
N SER A 168 14.58 -4.95 16.06
CA SER A 168 15.98 -5.40 16.12
C SER A 168 16.24 -6.24 17.38
N GLY A 169 15.53 -5.96 18.48
CA GLY A 169 15.58 -6.75 19.71
C GLY A 169 15.17 -8.21 19.52
N LEU A 170 14.36 -8.53 18.52
CA LEU A 170 13.93 -9.91 18.22
C LEU A 170 15.05 -10.81 17.72
N PHE A 171 16.11 -10.22 17.13
CA PHE A 171 17.24 -10.97 16.57
C PHE A 171 18.41 -11.13 17.55
N ASN A 172 18.33 -10.47 18.72
CA ASN A 172 19.35 -10.53 19.76
C ASN A 172 18.96 -11.45 20.93
N ALA A 173 17.76 -12.04 20.88
CA ALA A 173 17.22 -12.96 21.87
C ALA A 173 17.34 -14.41 21.38
#